data_AF-G7H2Y4-F1
#
_entry.id   AF-G7H2Y4-F1
#
_cell.length_a   1.000
_cell.length_b   1.000
_cell.length_c   1.000
_cell.angle_alpha   90.00
_cell.angle_beta   90.00
_cell.angle_gamma   90.00
#
_symmetry.space_group_name_H-M   'P 1'
#
loop_
_entity.id
_entity.type
_entity.pdbx_description
1 polymer ?
#
loop_
_entity_poly.entity_id
_entity_poly.type
_entity_poly.pdbx_seq_one_letter_code
_entity_poly.pdbx_strand_id
1 'polypeptide(L)'
;MGDLLDALLEALSRTDDPREGVRAVCGAYLGWVGAHRSRAHFILASPQSVLAERAVEIAEAKRPKIEAMGEWVRPHIEAGRLLPLPPMLLEMLLIGPLAETSRRWLAGVPGISLDEAAEILPERIWQALRA
;
A
#
# COMPACT_ATOMS: atom_id res chain seq x y z
N MET A 1 3.62 6.58 9.60
CA MET A 1 2.42 6.27 8.79
C MET A 1 2.06 7.44 7.90
N GLY A 2 2.07 8.68 8.40
CA GLY A 2 1.92 9.86 7.53
C GLY A 2 2.96 9.89 6.42
N ASP A 3 4.22 9.64 6.75
CA ASP A 3 5.36 9.52 5.83
C ASP A 3 5.24 8.39 4.80
N LEU A 4 4.68 7.24 5.18
CA LEU A 4 4.38 6.16 4.23
C LEU A 4 3.35 6.62 3.20
N LEU A 5 2.23 7.20 3.64
CA LEU A 5 1.19 7.67 2.74
C LEU A 5 1.68 8.80 1.83
N ASP A 6 2.60 9.65 2.32
CA ASP A 6 3.27 10.67 1.49
C ASP A 6 4.10 10.03 0.38
N ALA A 7 4.90 9.01 0.70
CA ALA A 7 5.70 8.28 -0.29
C ALA A 7 4.83 7.62 -1.36
N LEU A 8 3.67 7.08 -0.97
CA LEU A 8 2.73 6.48 -1.92
C LEU A 8 2.08 7.52 -2.84
N LEU A 9 1.66 8.67 -2.29
CA LEU A 9 1.09 9.77 -3.09
C LEU A 9 2.13 10.36 -4.06
N GLU A 10 3.37 10.53 -3.60
CA GLU A 10 4.48 10.97 -4.45
C GLU A 10 4.76 9.99 -5.58
N ALA A 11 4.64 8.68 -5.32
CA ALA A 11 4.81 7.66 -6.35
C ALA A 11 3.68 7.71 -7.39
N LEU A 12 2.43 7.87 -6.96
CA LEU A 12 1.27 7.97 -7.85
C LEU A 12 1.27 9.25 -8.69
N SER A 13 1.74 10.38 -8.15
CA SER A 13 1.75 11.66 -8.88
C SER A 13 2.69 11.68 -10.10
N ARG A 14 3.53 10.67 -10.27
CA ARG A 14 4.49 10.55 -11.37
C ARG A 14 3.95 9.77 -12.58
N THR A 15 2.73 9.24 -12.51
CA THR A 15 2.16 8.43 -13.59
C THR A 15 0.63 8.51 -13.65
N ASP A 16 0.10 8.55 -14.87
CA ASP A 16 -1.33 8.43 -15.17
C ASP A 16 -1.70 7.04 -15.72
N ASP A 17 -0.73 6.14 -15.87
CA ASP A 17 -0.97 4.75 -16.25
C ASP A 17 -1.23 3.89 -14.99
N PRO A 18 -2.35 3.15 -14.93
CA PRO A 18 -2.73 2.41 -13.73
C PRO A 18 -1.80 1.24 -13.42
N ARG A 19 -1.18 0.60 -14.44
CA ARG A 19 -0.23 -0.49 -14.22
C ARG A 19 1.07 0.06 -13.63
N GLU A 20 1.57 1.15 -14.19
CA GLU A 20 2.74 1.85 -13.64
C GLU A 20 2.44 2.40 -12.24
N GLY A 21 1.22 2.88 -11.97
CA GLY A 21 0.83 3.33 -10.64
C GLY A 21 0.82 2.21 -9.60
N VAL A 22 0.30 1.01 -9.95
CA VAL A 22 0.41 -0.18 -9.08
C VAL A 22 1.87 -0.53 -8.80
N ARG A 23 2.73 -0.52 -9.83
CA ARG A 23 4.17 -0.76 -9.66
C ARG A 23 4.83 0.28 -8.77
N ALA A 24 4.51 1.55 -8.97
CA ALA A 24 5.04 2.67 -8.20
C ALA A 24 4.64 2.56 -6.72
N VAL A 25 3.38 2.23 -6.42
CA VAL A 25 2.90 1.99 -5.05
C VAL A 25 3.63 0.81 -4.40
N CYS A 26 3.79 -0.30 -5.10
CA CYS A 26 4.49 -1.47 -4.58
C CYS A 26 5.95 -1.14 -4.22
N GLY A 27 6.66 -0.48 -5.14
CA GLY A 27 8.04 -0.06 -4.93
C GLY A 27 8.18 0.94 -3.78
N ALA A 28 7.32 1.96 -3.73
CA ALA A 28 7.33 2.97 -2.67
C ALA A 28 7.03 2.35 -1.30
N TYR A 29 6.06 1.44 -1.20
CA TYR A 29 5.72 0.77 0.06
C TYR A 29 6.89 -0.08 0.58
N LEU A 30 7.38 -1.01 -0.25
CA LEU A 30 8.42 -1.95 0.16
C LEU A 30 9.76 -1.24 0.39
N GLY A 31 10.08 -0.24 -0.45
CA GLY A 31 11.25 0.61 -0.26
C GLY A 31 11.19 1.41 1.04
N TRP A 32 10.02 1.99 1.37
CA TRP A 32 9.81 2.69 2.64
C TRP A 32 9.99 1.74 3.84
N VAL A 33 9.44 0.52 3.77
CA VAL A 33 9.61 -0.49 4.82
C VAL A 33 11.08 -0.85 5.02
N GLY A 34 11.82 -1.07 3.93
CA GLY A 34 13.26 -1.37 3.98
C GLY A 34 14.08 -0.23 4.58
N ALA A 35 13.82 1.02 4.16
CA ALA A 35 14.53 2.21 4.61
C ALA A 35 14.20 2.62 6.06
N HIS A 36 13.00 2.29 6.54
CA HIS A 36 12.49 2.73 7.85
C HIS A 36 12.09 1.57 8.76
N ARG A 37 12.91 0.52 8.84
CA ARG A 37 12.62 -0.74 9.55
C ARG A 37 12.01 -0.56 10.95
N SER A 38 12.56 0.30 11.80
CA SER A 38 12.05 0.52 13.16
C SER A 38 10.63 1.13 13.18
N ARG A 39 10.39 2.14 12.33
CA ARG A 39 9.07 2.76 12.17
C ARG A 39 8.08 1.80 11.53
N ALA A 40 8.51 1.05 10.51
CA ALA A 40 7.69 0.04 9.86
C ALA A 40 7.28 -1.05 10.86
N HIS A 41 8.19 -1.50 11.72
CA HIS A 41 7.88 -2.44 12.80
C HIS A 41 6.84 -1.86 13.78
N PHE A 42 7.02 -0.61 14.21
CA PHE A 42 6.03 0.04 15.09
C PHE A 42 4.65 0.12 14.42
N ILE A 43 4.58 0.38 13.12
CA ILE A 43 3.30 0.52 12.42
C ILE A 43 2.63 -0.82 12.16
N LEU A 44 3.40 -1.80 11.69
CA LEU A 44 2.88 -3.05 11.13
C LEU A 44 2.84 -4.19 12.15
N ALA A 45 3.67 -4.16 13.18
CA ALA A 45 3.74 -5.20 14.21
C ALA A 45 3.10 -4.78 15.54
N SER A 46 2.57 -3.56 15.65
CA SER A 46 1.78 -3.13 16.81
C SER A 46 0.51 -3.96 16.95
N PRO A 47 0.15 -4.41 18.17
CA PRO A 47 -1.10 -5.10 18.39
C PRO A 47 -2.29 -4.25 17.94
N GLN A 48 -3.28 -4.89 17.31
CA GLN A 48 -4.48 -4.18 16.84
C GLN A 48 -5.23 -3.48 17.98
N SER A 49 -5.14 -3.99 19.22
CA SER A 49 -5.68 -3.36 20.41
C SER A 49 -5.07 -1.98 20.70
N VAL A 50 -3.75 -1.84 20.51
CA VAL A 50 -3.03 -0.56 20.70
C VAL A 50 -3.44 0.46 19.63
N LEU A 51 -3.69 0.00 18.40
CA LEU A 51 -4.18 0.85 17.32
C LEU A 51 -5.66 1.22 17.50
N ALA A 52 -6.47 0.33 18.09
CA ALA A 52 -7.90 0.53 18.30
C ALA A 52 -8.19 1.72 19.23
N GLU A 53 -7.40 1.90 20.31
CA GLU A 53 -7.53 3.01 21.26
C GLU A 53 -7.36 4.38 20.61
N ARG A 54 -6.60 4.46 19.50
CA ARG A 54 -6.31 5.69 18.76
C ARG A 54 -6.87 5.67 17.34
N ALA A 55 -7.76 4.73 17.03
CA ALA A 55 -8.19 4.45 15.66
C ALA A 55 -8.85 5.66 14.98
N VAL A 56 -9.70 6.39 15.72
CA VAL A 56 -10.39 7.58 15.19
C VAL A 56 -9.40 8.68 14.84
N GLU A 57 -8.47 9.01 15.73
CA GLU A 57 -7.46 10.04 15.47
C GLU A 57 -6.53 9.66 14.32
N ILE A 58 -6.13 8.38 14.27
CA ILE A 58 -5.32 7.84 13.18
C ILE A 58 -6.08 7.91 11.86
N ALA A 59 -7.38 7.61 11.84
CA ALA A 59 -8.21 7.68 10.65
C ALA A 59 -8.37 9.13 10.16
N GLU A 60 -8.69 10.07 11.06
CA GLU A 60 -8.82 11.49 10.74
C GLU A 60 -7.52 12.08 10.18
N ALA A 61 -6.38 11.75 10.78
CA ALA A 61 -5.07 12.20 10.30
C ALA A 61 -4.71 11.63 8.91
N LYS A 62 -5.26 10.47 8.54
CA LYS A 62 -5.02 9.81 7.25
C LYS A 62 -6.01 10.23 6.17
N ARG A 63 -7.22 10.68 6.55
CA ARG A 63 -8.34 10.92 5.63
C ARG A 63 -7.95 11.71 4.38
N PRO A 64 -7.26 12.86 4.45
CA PRO A 64 -6.93 13.64 3.26
C PRO A 64 -6.06 12.87 2.25
N LYS A 65 -5.15 12.02 2.73
CA LYS A 65 -4.25 11.24 1.87
C LYS A 65 -4.97 10.06 1.23
N ILE A 66 -5.88 9.42 1.97
CA ILE A 66 -6.72 8.34 1.45
C ILE A 66 -7.69 8.89 0.40
N GLU A 67 -8.27 10.07 0.62
CA GLU A 67 -9.11 10.76 -0.36
C GLU A 67 -8.32 11.05 -1.65
N ALA A 68 -7.12 11.61 -1.55
CA ALA A 68 -6.27 11.88 -2.72
C ALA A 68 -5.90 10.61 -3.51
N MET A 69 -5.65 9.48 -2.84
CA MET A 69 -5.46 8.19 -3.51
C MET A 69 -6.73 7.74 -4.25
N GLY A 70 -7.90 7.91 -3.62
CA GLY A 70 -9.18 7.61 -4.23
C GLY A 70 -9.46 8.46 -5.48
N GLU A 71 -9.07 9.74 -5.46
CA GLU A 71 -9.18 10.63 -6.60
C GLU A 71 -8.32 10.20 -7.78
N TRP A 72 -7.11 9.66 -7.53
CA TRP A 72 -6.25 9.10 -8.57
C TRP A 72 -6.83 7.81 -9.16
N VAL A 73 -7.44 6.95 -8.32
CA VAL A 73 -8.02 5.66 -8.76
C VAL A 73 -9.29 5.83 -9.60
N ARG A 74 -10.17 6.77 -9.21
CA ARG A 74 -11.49 7.00 -9.82
C ARG A 74 -11.48 7.06 -11.36
N PRO A 75 -10.67 7.89 -12.04
CA PRO A 75 -10.68 7.97 -13.51
C PRO A 75 -10.28 6.66 -14.19
N HIS A 76 -9.51 5.79 -13.54
CA HIS A 76 -9.14 4.48 -14.08
C HIS A 76 -10.29 3.46 -13.99
N ILE A 77 -11.12 3.55 -12.96
CA ILE A 77 -12.35 2.76 -12.86
C ILE A 77 -13.36 3.21 -13.92
N GLU A 78 -13.59 4.53 -14.03
CA GLU A 78 -14.53 5.11 -15.01
C GLU A 78 -14.14 4.77 -16.45
N ALA A 79 -12.85 4.70 -16.75
CA ALA A 79 -12.33 4.33 -18.05
C ALA A 79 -12.21 2.80 -18.28
N GLY A 80 -12.68 1.97 -17.34
CA GLY A 80 -12.63 0.51 -17.45
C GLY A 80 -11.23 -0.08 -17.48
N ARG A 81 -10.24 0.61 -16.87
CA ARG A 81 -8.87 0.09 -16.72
C ARG A 81 -8.67 -0.66 -15.40
N LEU A 82 -9.45 -0.30 -14.37
CA LEU A 82 -9.50 -0.97 -13.07
C LEU A 82 -10.90 -1.52 -12.81
N LEU A 83 -10.97 -2.64 -12.10
CA LEU A 83 -12.22 -3.21 -11.63
C LEU A 83 -12.92 -2.24 -10.65
N PRO A 84 -14.26 -2.12 -10.70
CA PRO A 84 -15.04 -1.28 -9.79
C PRO A 84 -15.22 -1.96 -8.42
N LEU A 85 -14.11 -2.17 -7.71
CA LEU A 85 -14.10 -2.84 -6.42
C LEU A 85 -14.52 -1.90 -5.29
N PRO A 86 -15.18 -2.41 -4.22
CA PRO A 86 -15.31 -1.67 -2.98
C PRO A 86 -13.94 -1.18 -2.49
N PRO A 87 -13.80 0.06 -1.98
CA PRO A 87 -12.50 0.64 -1.62
C PRO A 87 -11.65 -0.23 -0.69
N MET A 88 -12.29 -0.89 0.28
CA MET A 88 -11.61 -1.81 1.20
C MET A 88 -11.05 -3.05 0.49
N LEU A 89 -11.75 -3.60 -0.51
CA LEU A 89 -11.25 -4.74 -1.27
C LEU A 89 -10.12 -4.32 -2.22
N LEU A 90 -10.20 -3.12 -2.81
CA LEU A 90 -9.10 -2.54 -3.57
C LEU A 90 -7.85 -2.39 -2.68
N GLU A 91 -8.01 -1.84 -1.48
CA GLU A 91 -6.93 -1.73 -0.49
C GLU A 91 -6.37 -3.11 -0.13
N MET A 92 -7.22 -4.10 0.15
CA MET A 92 -6.75 -5.45 0.51
C MET A 92 -5.99 -6.14 -0.62
N LEU A 93 -6.37 -5.92 -1.89
CA LEU A 93 -5.66 -6.48 -3.04
C LEU A 93 -4.34 -5.74 -3.32
N LEU A 94 -4.32 -4.41 -3.16
CA LEU A 94 -3.14 -3.59 -3.43
C LEU A 94 -2.12 -3.64 -2.28
N ILE A 95 -2.57 -3.35 -1.06
CA ILE A 95 -1.72 -3.15 0.12
C ILE A 95 -1.59 -4.44 0.94
N GLY A 96 -2.59 -5.32 0.95
CA GLY A 96 -2.59 -6.55 1.75
C GLY A 96 -1.35 -7.42 1.53
N PRO A 97 -0.98 -7.79 0.29
CA PRO A 97 0.22 -8.58 0.01
C PRO A 97 1.51 -7.90 0.45
N LEU A 98 1.60 -6.57 0.28
CA LEU A 98 2.76 -5.77 0.67
C LEU A 98 2.90 -5.72 2.20
N ALA A 99 1.78 -5.52 2.91
CA ALA A 99 1.72 -5.46 4.36
C ALA A 99 2.04 -6.81 5.01
N GLU A 100 1.49 -7.92 4.51
CA GLU A 100 1.79 -9.26 5.01
C GLU A 100 3.26 -9.64 4.81
N THR A 101 3.80 -9.41 3.61
CA THR A 101 5.22 -9.63 3.30
C THR A 101 6.11 -8.83 4.25
N SER A 102 5.80 -7.53 4.41
CA SER A 102 6.55 -6.63 5.27
C SER A 102 6.49 -7.07 6.74
N ARG A 103 5.32 -7.50 7.25
CA ARG A 103 5.18 -8.03 8.61
C ARG A 103 6.06 -9.25 8.84
N ARG A 104 6.06 -10.22 7.93
CA ARG A 104 6.88 -11.44 8.06
C ARG A 104 8.37 -11.14 7.94
N TRP A 105 8.76 -10.23 7.04
CA TRP A 105 10.15 -9.79 6.90
C TRP A 105 10.65 -9.06 8.15
N LEU A 106 9.83 -8.19 8.73
CA LEU A 106 10.14 -7.48 9.98
C LEU A 106 10.28 -8.44 11.16
N ALA A 107 9.44 -9.48 11.21
CA ALA A 107 9.50 -10.55 12.20
C ALA A 107 10.68 -11.53 12.01
N GLY A 108 11.46 -11.39 10.94
CA GLY A 108 12.61 -12.25 10.67
C GLY A 108 12.23 -13.68 10.25
N VAL A 109 11.04 -13.88 9.69
CA VAL A 109 10.61 -15.18 9.15
C VAL A 109 11.59 -15.59 8.04
N PRO A 110 12.22 -16.78 8.11
CA PRO A 110 13.15 -17.23 7.08
C PRO A 110 12.50 -17.31 5.69
N GLY A 111 13.26 -16.95 4.66
CA GLY A 111 12.82 -17.06 3.26
C GLY A 111 11.93 -15.91 2.77
N ILE A 112 11.71 -14.85 3.57
CA ILE A 112 11.00 -13.65 3.11
C ILE A 112 12.02 -12.60 2.64
N SER A 113 11.88 -12.15 1.39
CA SER A 113 12.71 -11.10 0.77
C SER A 113 11.84 -9.93 0.29
N LEU A 114 12.20 -8.70 0.67
CA LEU A 114 11.54 -7.50 0.15
C LEU A 114 11.89 -7.26 -1.33
N ASP A 115 13.12 -7.62 -1.75
CA ASP A 115 13.57 -7.43 -3.13
C ASP A 115 12.82 -8.36 -4.08
N GLU A 116 12.68 -9.63 -3.71
CA GLU A 116 11.89 -10.61 -4.47
C GLU A 116 10.42 -10.20 -4.53
N ALA A 117 9.88 -9.70 -3.41
CA ALA A 117 8.51 -9.18 -3.37
C ALA A 117 8.33 -7.95 -4.27
N ALA A 118 9.31 -7.04 -4.30
CA ALA A 118 9.28 -5.86 -5.17
C ALA A 118 9.38 -6.22 -6.65
N GLU A 119 10.01 -7.35 -7.00
CA GLU A 119 10.07 -7.87 -8.37
C GLU A 119 8.76 -8.54 -8.79
N ILE A 120 8.17 -9.37 -7.92
CA ILE A 120 7.05 -10.26 -8.29
C ILE A 120 5.68 -9.61 -8.06
N LEU A 121 5.47 -8.99 -6.89
CA LEU A 121 4.13 -8.54 -6.47
C LEU A 121 3.49 -7.48 -7.39
N PRO A 122 4.21 -6.50 -7.95
CA PRO A 122 3.60 -5.47 -8.80
C PRO A 122 2.73 -6.05 -9.92
N GLU A 123 3.26 -7.03 -10.66
CA GLU A 123 2.54 -7.62 -11.77
C GLU A 123 1.38 -8.49 -11.29
N ARG A 124 1.55 -9.24 -10.19
CA ARG A 124 0.48 -10.09 -9.64
C ARG A 124 -0.70 -9.28 -9.11
N ILE A 125 -0.40 -8.17 -8.44
CA ILE A 125 -1.41 -7.22 -7.94
C ILE A 125 -2.12 -6.55 -9.12
N TRP A 126 -1.37 -6.10 -10.14
CA TRP A 126 -1.97 -5.52 -11.34
C TRP A 126 -2.98 -6.46 -12.02
N GLN A 127 -2.62 -7.73 -12.19
CA GLN A 127 -3.51 -8.73 -12.79
C GLN A 127 -4.78 -8.97 -11.96
N ALA A 128 -4.73 -8.77 -10.63
CA ALA A 128 -5.90 -8.87 -9.77
C ALA A 128 -6.81 -7.63 -9.82
N LEU A 129 -6.30 -6.47 -10.24
CA LEU A 129 -7.00 -5.18 -10.20
C LEU A 129 -7.51 -4.72 -11.56
N ARG A 130 -6.86 -5.13 -12.65
CA ARG A 130 -7.26 -4.74 -14.01
C ARG A 130 -8.64 -5.28 -14.39
N ALA A 131 -9.40 -4.49 -15.14
CA ALA A 131 -10.67 -4.90 -15.75
C ALA A 131 -10.48 -5.66 -17.07
#